data_AF-A0A936VGW2-F1
#
_entry.id   AF-A0A936VGW2-F1
#
_cell.length_a   1.000
_cell.length_b   1.000
_cell.length_c   1.000
_cell.angle_alpha   90.00
_cell.angle_beta   90.00
_cell.angle_gamma   90.00
#
_symmetry.space_group_name_H-M   'P 1'
#
loop_
_entity.id
_entity.type
_entity.pdbx_description
1 polymer ?
#
loop_
_entity_poly.entity_id
_entity_poly.type
_entity_poly.pdbx_seq_one_letter_code
_entity_poly.pdbx_strand_id
1 'polypeptide(L)'
;MHSIPHLMTAVETLMAETCTALPVRTRQRLCFAVIGIMLAGSVVMRRVASTHAQVCPSPTSAASHERRLRRLLVDPTVTWEQTYARVVRRVLQRPRRGPWQVIIDERGHTDQTRTLVAALWYRGRAIPLAWLLWVAQVPQTDAYWDRCQQLLALVAPMLPDGVPVVVIGDRAFGCPAFTDRVAARGWDWLVRIQGQTRFMAANSDEQSGRDWVHQPGVRICQRGQLFKKVGWRPARLVGYWRQGCHDPLLLASSLAARWGLVRMYRNRSAIEALFRDWKSSGWQWEDSQLRTLAARERLVLLLALTTVLTRCLGEEAAKAVLAQPRQTGQRRPWAARSSLFQLGRERMWTRIWRGETTPIAWVLAHADAPTWSQECWDAARPDATALHMTGRVGKRETRRAV
;
A
#
# COMPACT_ATOMS: atom_id res chain seq x y z
N MET A 1 -14.80 -28.99 -6.22
CA MET A 1 -14.77 -27.74 -5.41
C MET A 1 -15.74 -26.71 -6.00
N HIS A 2 -17.02 -26.75 -5.63
CA HIS A 2 -18.06 -25.85 -6.18
C HIS A 2 -17.84 -24.35 -5.87
N SER A 3 -17.02 -24.05 -4.86
CA SER A 3 -16.66 -22.70 -4.41
C SER A 3 -15.68 -21.95 -5.33
N ILE A 4 -14.88 -22.65 -6.16
CA ILE A 4 -13.96 -22.01 -7.10
C ILE A 4 -14.74 -21.31 -8.24
N PRO A 5 -15.70 -21.97 -8.92
CA PRO A 5 -16.58 -21.29 -9.86
C PRO A 5 -17.29 -20.08 -9.26
N HIS A 6 -17.75 -20.17 -8.01
CA HIS A 6 -18.37 -19.03 -7.31
C HIS A 6 -17.41 -17.84 -7.14
N LEU A 7 -16.17 -18.09 -6.75
CA LEU A 7 -15.15 -17.04 -6.65
C LEU A 7 -14.85 -16.42 -8.02
N MET A 8 -14.79 -17.22 -9.08
CA MET A 8 -14.62 -16.74 -10.45
C MET A 8 -15.81 -15.88 -10.89
N THR A 9 -17.04 -16.32 -10.64
CA THR A 9 -18.25 -15.53 -10.91
C THR A 9 -18.24 -14.22 -10.15
N ALA A 10 -17.90 -14.23 -8.85
CA ALA A 10 -17.85 -13.02 -8.04
C ALA A 10 -16.84 -11.99 -8.56
N VAL A 11 -15.66 -12.42 -9.06
CA VAL A 11 -14.67 -11.53 -9.68
C VAL A 11 -15.11 -11.08 -11.07
N GLU A 12 -15.71 -11.95 -11.88
CA GLU A 12 -16.22 -11.59 -13.20
C GLU A 12 -17.37 -10.58 -13.10
N THR A 13 -18.29 -10.74 -12.14
CA THR A 13 -19.36 -9.77 -11.84
C THR A 13 -18.77 -8.41 -11.50
N LEU A 14 -17.79 -8.35 -10.58
CA LEU A 14 -17.09 -7.11 -10.26
C LEU A 14 -16.47 -6.47 -11.51
N MET A 15 -15.75 -7.25 -12.33
CA MET A 15 -15.15 -6.77 -13.56
C MET A 15 -16.18 -6.32 -14.60
N ALA A 16 -17.32 -6.99 -14.70
CA ALA A 16 -18.39 -6.62 -15.63
C ALA A 16 -19.05 -5.29 -15.23
N GLU A 17 -19.27 -5.08 -13.93
CA GLU A 17 -19.82 -3.85 -13.36
C GLU A 17 -18.85 -2.67 -13.51
N THR A 18 -17.55 -2.87 -13.27
CA THR A 18 -16.59 -1.76 -13.26
C THR A 18 -15.92 -1.53 -14.60
N CYS A 19 -15.57 -2.60 -15.32
CA CYS A 19 -14.78 -2.56 -16.54
C CYS A 19 -15.66 -2.75 -17.78
N THR A 20 -16.76 -2.00 -17.85
CA THR A 20 -17.78 -2.10 -18.90
C THR A 20 -17.23 -1.92 -20.31
N ALA A 21 -16.20 -1.10 -20.47
CA ALA A 21 -15.53 -0.83 -21.76
C ALA A 21 -14.65 -1.98 -22.28
N LEU A 22 -14.30 -2.96 -21.43
CA LEU A 22 -13.46 -4.07 -21.85
C LEU A 22 -14.28 -5.15 -22.58
N PRO A 23 -13.74 -5.74 -23.66
CA PRO A 23 -14.36 -6.91 -24.28
C PRO A 23 -14.55 -8.04 -23.26
N VAL A 24 -15.67 -8.78 -23.38
CA VAL A 24 -15.99 -9.91 -22.49
C VAL A 24 -14.84 -10.91 -22.39
N ARG A 25 -14.21 -11.25 -23.53
CA ARG A 25 -13.06 -12.17 -23.55
C ARG A 25 -11.85 -11.64 -22.78
N THR A 26 -11.64 -10.32 -22.75
CA THR A 26 -10.57 -9.68 -21.98
C THR A 26 -10.89 -9.74 -20.48
N ARG A 27 -12.13 -9.44 -20.07
CA ARG A 27 -12.57 -9.60 -18.67
C ARG A 27 -12.40 -11.03 -18.17
N GLN A 28 -12.85 -12.01 -18.95
CA GLN A 28 -12.67 -13.41 -18.63
C GLN A 28 -11.19 -13.82 -18.52
N ARG A 29 -10.28 -13.25 -19.32
CA ARG A 29 -8.83 -13.47 -19.18
C ARG A 29 -8.28 -12.85 -17.90
N LEU A 30 -8.73 -11.64 -17.55
CA LEU A 30 -8.36 -10.97 -16.29
C LEU A 30 -8.84 -11.76 -15.08
N CYS A 31 -10.11 -12.17 -15.05
CA CYS A 31 -10.67 -12.99 -13.98
C CYS A 31 -9.88 -14.31 -13.85
N PHE A 32 -9.64 -15.00 -14.96
CA PHE A 32 -8.81 -16.21 -14.99
C PHE A 32 -7.42 -15.97 -14.41
N ALA A 33 -6.73 -14.89 -14.80
CA ALA A 33 -5.41 -14.57 -14.30
C ALA A 33 -5.42 -14.26 -12.79
N VAL A 34 -6.32 -13.39 -12.32
CA VAL A 34 -6.40 -12.99 -10.91
C VAL A 34 -6.70 -14.18 -10.01
N ILE A 35 -7.74 -14.96 -10.32
CA ILE A 35 -8.08 -16.15 -9.54
C ILE A 35 -6.93 -17.16 -9.58
N GLY A 36 -6.31 -17.33 -10.73
CA GLY A 36 -5.14 -18.19 -10.87
C GLY A 36 -3.97 -17.77 -9.99
N ILE A 37 -3.67 -16.48 -9.92
CA ILE A 37 -2.61 -15.93 -9.05
C ILE A 37 -2.97 -16.16 -7.58
N MET A 38 -4.22 -15.92 -7.19
CA MET A 38 -4.67 -16.12 -5.81
C MET A 38 -4.55 -17.60 -5.39
N LEU A 39 -4.97 -18.52 -6.26
CA LEU A 39 -4.89 -19.97 -6.03
C LEU A 39 -3.44 -20.49 -6.04
N ALA A 40 -2.62 -20.04 -7.00
CA ALA A 40 -1.23 -20.46 -7.11
C ALA A 40 -0.33 -19.85 -6.02
N GLY A 41 -0.74 -18.70 -5.45
CA GLY A 41 0.10 -17.88 -4.59
C GLY A 41 1.37 -17.39 -5.31
N SER A 42 1.27 -17.10 -6.60
CA SER A 42 2.40 -16.77 -7.47
C SER A 42 1.93 -16.14 -8.78
N VAL A 43 2.74 -15.25 -9.35
CA VAL A 43 2.54 -14.74 -10.71
C VAL A 43 3.32 -15.51 -11.78
N VAL A 44 4.04 -16.57 -11.41
CA VAL A 44 4.74 -17.41 -12.38
C VAL A 44 3.71 -18.10 -13.26
N MET A 45 3.66 -17.71 -14.55
CA MET A 45 2.58 -18.08 -15.47
C MET A 45 2.42 -19.61 -15.61
N ARG A 46 3.52 -20.36 -15.64
CA ARG A 46 3.51 -21.82 -15.66
C ARG A 46 2.80 -22.39 -14.43
N ARG A 47 3.12 -21.87 -13.23
CA ARG A 47 2.51 -22.30 -11.97
C ARG A 47 1.01 -21.97 -11.93
N VAL A 48 0.64 -20.75 -12.33
CA VAL A 48 -0.76 -20.32 -12.45
C VAL A 48 -1.54 -21.23 -13.41
N ALA A 49 -0.95 -21.54 -14.57
CA ALA A 49 -1.55 -22.40 -15.57
C ALA A 49 -1.72 -23.86 -15.11
N SER A 50 -0.72 -24.42 -14.43
CA SER A 50 -0.76 -25.75 -13.83
C SER A 50 -1.80 -25.82 -12.71
N THR A 51 -1.88 -24.82 -11.83
CA THR A 51 -2.89 -24.77 -10.78
C THR A 51 -4.29 -24.78 -11.37
N HIS A 52 -4.57 -23.96 -12.39
CA HIS A 52 -5.87 -23.99 -13.07
C HIS A 52 -6.21 -25.35 -13.68
N ALA A 53 -5.26 -26.02 -14.32
CA ALA A 53 -5.49 -27.35 -14.89
C ALA A 53 -5.80 -28.42 -13.83
N GLN A 54 -5.36 -28.24 -12.59
CA GLN A 54 -5.60 -29.18 -11.49
C GLN A 54 -6.90 -28.89 -10.73
N VAL A 55 -7.26 -27.61 -10.56
CA VAL A 55 -8.38 -27.20 -9.69
C VAL A 55 -9.67 -26.94 -10.45
N CYS A 56 -9.59 -26.65 -11.75
CA CYS A 56 -10.76 -26.44 -12.61
C CYS A 56 -11.00 -27.71 -13.45
N PRO A 57 -12.15 -28.39 -13.29
CA PRO A 57 -12.48 -29.56 -14.10
C PRO A 57 -12.77 -29.12 -15.54
N SER A 58 -11.72 -29.08 -16.37
CA SER A 58 -11.78 -28.74 -17.78
C SER A 58 -10.78 -29.61 -18.54
N PRO A 59 -11.10 -30.06 -19.77
CA PRO A 59 -10.15 -30.81 -20.60
C PRO A 59 -8.99 -29.94 -21.12
N THR A 60 -8.95 -28.66 -20.76
CA THR A 60 -7.95 -27.72 -21.24
C THR A 60 -6.60 -27.94 -20.56
N SER A 61 -5.56 -28.19 -21.36
CA SER A 61 -4.20 -28.40 -20.86
C SER A 61 -3.59 -27.14 -20.24
N ALA A 62 -2.65 -27.34 -19.29
CA ALA A 62 -1.88 -26.24 -18.70
C ALA A 62 -1.17 -25.38 -19.76
N ALA A 63 -0.68 -25.95 -20.86
CA ALA A 63 -0.07 -25.19 -21.96
C ALA A 63 -1.06 -24.23 -22.66
N SER A 64 -2.34 -24.59 -22.75
CA SER A 64 -3.38 -23.70 -23.28
C SER A 64 -3.69 -22.56 -22.30
N HIS A 65 -3.75 -22.87 -21.00
CA HIS A 65 -3.88 -21.86 -19.94
C HIS A 65 -2.70 -20.87 -19.94
N GLU A 66 -1.46 -21.34 -20.09
CA GLU A 66 -0.29 -20.46 -20.16
C GLU A 66 -0.36 -19.54 -21.39
N ARG A 67 -0.73 -20.06 -22.57
CA ARG A 67 -0.96 -19.24 -23.77
C ARG A 67 -2.05 -18.19 -23.55
N ARG A 68 -3.13 -18.53 -22.84
CA ARG A 68 -4.18 -17.57 -22.46
C ARG A 68 -3.64 -16.44 -21.59
N LEU A 69 -2.80 -16.76 -20.60
CA LEU A 69 -2.17 -15.76 -19.72
C LEU A 69 -1.17 -14.87 -20.48
N ARG A 70 -0.35 -15.46 -21.35
CA ARG A 70 0.60 -14.69 -22.19
C ARG A 70 -0.12 -13.70 -23.11
N ARG A 71 -1.25 -14.09 -23.70
CA ARG A 71 -2.10 -13.18 -24.51
C ARG A 71 -2.60 -11.98 -23.71
N LEU A 72 -2.87 -12.15 -22.42
CA LEU A 72 -3.30 -11.05 -21.55
C LEU A 72 -2.15 -10.05 -21.30
N LEU A 73 -0.91 -10.53 -21.13
CA LEU A 73 0.25 -9.66 -20.88
C LEU A 73 0.63 -8.75 -22.05
N VAL A 74 0.16 -9.07 -23.25
CA VAL A 74 0.39 -8.27 -24.47
C VAL A 74 -0.90 -7.62 -24.99
N ASP A 75 -2.00 -7.71 -24.23
CA ASP A 75 -3.28 -7.14 -24.62
C ASP A 75 -3.25 -5.60 -24.45
N PRO A 76 -3.37 -4.81 -25.53
CA PRO A 76 -3.33 -3.35 -25.45
C PRO A 76 -4.58 -2.77 -24.78
N THR A 77 -5.69 -3.52 -24.73
CA THR A 77 -6.94 -3.08 -24.09
C THR A 77 -6.84 -3.11 -22.56
N VAL A 78 -5.87 -3.85 -22.00
CA VAL A 78 -5.65 -3.94 -20.56
C VAL A 78 -4.78 -2.77 -20.11
N THR A 79 -5.42 -1.62 -19.88
CA THR A 79 -4.79 -0.41 -19.34
C THR A 79 -5.23 -0.16 -17.90
N TRP A 80 -4.45 0.63 -17.16
CA TRP A 80 -4.77 1.00 -15.77
C TRP A 80 -6.14 1.72 -15.67
N GLU A 81 -6.42 2.63 -16.60
CA GLU A 81 -7.64 3.45 -16.65
C GLU A 81 -8.91 2.62 -16.89
N GLN A 82 -8.81 1.64 -17.78
CA GLN A 82 -9.96 0.80 -18.17
C GLN A 82 -10.21 -0.35 -17.19
N THR A 83 -9.22 -0.68 -16.35
CA THR A 83 -9.28 -1.83 -15.44
C THR A 83 -9.13 -1.41 -13.96
N TYR A 84 -7.90 -1.33 -13.47
CA TYR A 84 -7.56 -1.20 -12.07
C TYR A 84 -8.13 0.06 -11.43
N ALA A 85 -8.04 1.21 -12.11
CA ALA A 85 -8.58 2.47 -11.61
C ALA A 85 -10.07 2.36 -11.28
N ARG A 86 -10.85 1.68 -12.14
CA ARG A 86 -12.29 1.49 -11.97
C ARG A 86 -12.61 0.53 -10.84
N VAL A 87 -11.91 -0.61 -10.78
CA VAL A 87 -12.08 -1.59 -9.68
C VAL A 87 -11.76 -0.94 -8.34
N VAL A 88 -10.62 -0.24 -8.23
CA VAL A 88 -10.23 0.40 -6.96
C VAL A 88 -11.20 1.49 -6.54
N ARG A 89 -11.71 2.31 -7.47
CA ARG A 89 -12.75 3.30 -7.16
C ARG A 89 -14.03 2.65 -6.62
N ARG A 90 -14.40 1.47 -7.12
CA ARG A 90 -15.58 0.72 -6.68
C ARG A 90 -15.38 0.02 -5.34
N VAL A 91 -14.19 -0.52 -5.08
CA VAL A 91 -13.93 -1.26 -3.83
C VAL A 91 -13.59 -0.34 -2.66
N LEU A 92 -12.95 0.81 -2.92
CA LEU A 92 -12.70 1.83 -1.91
C LEU A 92 -14.00 2.55 -1.61
N GLN A 93 -14.66 2.17 -0.52
CA GLN A 93 -15.76 2.95 0.01
C GLN A 93 -15.19 4.19 0.69
N ARG A 94 -15.83 5.33 0.42
CA ARG A 94 -15.26 6.66 0.64
C ARG A 94 -15.61 7.37 1.97
N PRO A 95 -16.42 6.83 2.92
CA PRO A 95 -16.68 7.58 4.15
C PRO A 95 -15.40 7.60 5.00
N ARG A 96 -14.86 8.80 5.20
CA ARG A 96 -13.67 9.02 6.02
C ARG A 96 -13.77 10.35 6.78
N ARG A 97 -13.34 10.37 8.04
CA ARG A 97 -13.22 11.56 8.91
C ARG A 97 -11.86 12.24 8.76
N GLY A 98 -10.80 11.47 8.54
CA GLY A 98 -9.43 11.97 8.42
C GLY A 98 -8.97 12.21 6.98
N PRO A 99 -7.77 12.79 6.78
CA PRO A 99 -7.20 12.98 5.46
C PRO A 99 -6.83 11.64 4.80
N TRP A 100 -6.89 11.59 3.48
CA TRP A 100 -6.31 10.50 2.71
C TRP A 100 -4.79 10.56 2.78
N GLN A 101 -4.18 9.51 3.31
CA GLN A 101 -2.74 9.40 3.40
C GLN A 101 -2.22 8.62 2.19
N VAL A 102 -1.66 9.32 1.22
CA VAL A 102 -1.03 8.76 0.03
C VAL A 102 0.45 8.62 0.30
N ILE A 103 0.97 7.41 0.23
CA ILE A 103 2.39 7.10 0.40
C ILE A 103 3.01 7.01 -0.98
N ILE A 104 4.12 7.71 -1.22
CA ILE A 104 4.92 7.57 -2.43
C ILE A 104 6.25 6.89 -2.10
N ASP A 105 6.65 5.96 -2.95
CA ASP A 105 7.97 5.32 -2.86
C ASP A 105 8.40 4.82 -4.26
N GLU A 106 9.71 4.77 -4.46
CA GLU A 106 10.31 4.16 -5.65
C GLU A 106 10.95 2.82 -5.25
N ARG A 107 10.76 1.82 -6.10
CA ARG A 107 11.51 0.57 -6.02
C ARG A 107 12.18 0.25 -7.35
N GLY A 108 13.42 -0.20 -7.28
CA GLY A 108 14.01 -1.01 -8.33
C GLY A 108 13.40 -2.41 -8.32
N HIS A 109 13.01 -2.89 -9.49
CA HIS A 109 12.74 -4.29 -9.76
C HIS A 109 13.83 -4.81 -10.68
N THR A 110 14.74 -5.60 -10.11
CA THR A 110 16.03 -5.98 -10.69
C THR A 110 16.83 -4.77 -11.18
N ASP A 111 17.94 -5.00 -11.88
CA ASP A 111 18.72 -3.93 -12.52
C ASP A 111 18.06 -3.38 -13.79
N GLN A 112 16.85 -3.85 -14.13
CA GLN A 112 16.23 -3.64 -15.43
C GLN A 112 15.05 -2.66 -15.41
N THR A 113 14.35 -2.51 -14.29
CA THR A 113 13.18 -1.61 -14.22
C THR A 113 13.10 -0.85 -12.91
N ARG A 114 12.63 0.39 -12.99
CA ARG A 114 12.18 1.18 -11.84
C ARG A 114 10.66 1.23 -11.83
N THR A 115 10.09 1.27 -10.63
CA THR A 115 8.65 1.42 -10.42
C THR A 115 8.44 2.48 -9.35
N LEU A 116 7.85 3.61 -9.74
CA LEU A 116 7.35 4.62 -8.82
C LEU A 116 5.89 4.30 -8.51
N VAL A 117 5.55 4.20 -7.22
CA VAL A 117 4.20 3.80 -6.78
C VAL A 117 3.64 4.83 -5.82
N ALA A 118 2.40 5.24 -6.06
CA ALA A 118 1.59 5.94 -5.08
C ALA A 118 0.54 4.96 -4.53
N ALA A 119 0.47 4.83 -3.20
CA ALA A 119 -0.41 3.90 -2.54
C ALA A 119 -1.09 4.52 -1.31
N LEU A 120 -2.38 4.26 -1.18
CA LEU A 120 -3.19 4.72 -0.07
C LEU A 120 -2.93 3.89 1.19
N TRP A 121 -2.65 4.55 2.32
CA TRP A 121 -2.61 3.86 3.61
C TRP A 121 -4.00 3.35 4.00
N TYR A 122 -4.06 2.08 4.40
CA TYR A 122 -5.30 1.40 4.80
C TYR A 122 -4.99 0.31 5.84
N ARG A 123 -5.41 0.54 7.09
CA ARG A 123 -5.30 -0.43 8.22
C ARG A 123 -3.94 -1.12 8.36
N GLY A 124 -2.85 -0.39 8.15
CA GLY A 124 -1.47 -0.90 8.28
C GLY A 124 -0.90 -1.57 7.01
N ARG A 125 -1.61 -1.49 5.88
CA ARG A 125 -1.16 -1.88 4.54
C ARG A 125 -1.38 -0.74 3.55
N ALA A 126 -0.76 -0.81 2.38
CA ALA A 126 -0.86 0.24 1.36
C ALA A 126 -1.58 -0.28 0.11
N ILE A 127 -2.71 0.32 -0.26
CA ILE A 127 -3.51 0.03 -1.46
C ILE A 127 -2.89 0.79 -2.64
N PRO A 128 -2.35 0.10 -3.66
CA PRO A 128 -1.81 0.82 -4.82
C PRO A 128 -2.90 1.69 -5.44
N LEU A 129 -2.57 2.92 -5.78
CA LEU A 129 -3.47 3.82 -6.51
C LEU A 129 -3.02 3.88 -7.97
N ALA A 130 -1.78 4.29 -8.18
CA ALA A 130 -1.16 4.39 -9.50
C ALA A 130 0.32 4.01 -9.42
N TRP A 131 0.90 3.75 -10.58
CA TRP A 131 2.33 3.46 -10.73
C TRP A 131 2.83 3.91 -12.10
N LEU A 132 4.13 4.18 -12.18
CA LEU A 132 4.85 4.43 -13.43
C LEU A 132 6.07 3.52 -13.47
N LEU A 133 6.33 2.90 -14.62
CA LEU A 133 7.49 2.03 -14.84
C LEU A 133 8.38 2.61 -15.94
N TRP A 134 9.69 2.40 -15.80
CA TRP A 134 10.66 2.70 -16.85
C TRP A 134 11.87 1.79 -16.75
N VAL A 135 12.65 1.73 -17.83
CA VAL A 135 13.88 0.94 -17.89
C VAL A 135 14.92 1.56 -16.97
N ALA A 136 15.52 0.76 -16.09
CA ALA A 136 16.59 1.23 -15.21
C ALA A 136 17.92 1.34 -15.97
N GLN A 137 18.86 2.13 -15.43
CA GLN A 137 20.23 2.25 -15.94
C GLN A 137 20.36 2.77 -17.39
N VAL A 138 19.33 3.46 -17.90
CA VAL A 138 19.35 4.14 -19.19
C VAL A 138 19.05 5.63 -18.95
N PRO A 139 19.70 6.56 -19.65
CA PRO A 139 19.33 7.98 -19.61
C PRO A 139 17.83 8.14 -19.93
N GLN A 140 17.12 8.87 -19.06
CA GLN A 140 15.70 9.12 -19.26
C GLN A 140 15.51 10.49 -19.89
N THR A 141 14.61 10.59 -20.86
CA THR A 141 14.21 11.87 -21.48
C THR A 141 13.39 12.71 -20.50
N ASP A 142 12.52 12.06 -19.70
CA ASP A 142 11.67 12.74 -18.73
C ASP A 142 12.41 12.98 -17.42
N ALA A 143 12.31 14.20 -16.89
CA ALA A 143 12.84 14.51 -15.57
C ALA A 143 12.10 13.70 -14.49
N TYR A 144 12.85 13.23 -13.49
CA TYR A 144 12.31 12.41 -12.40
C TYR A 144 11.08 13.03 -11.71
N TRP A 145 11.10 14.35 -11.50
CA TRP A 145 10.02 15.05 -10.82
C TRP A 145 8.77 15.22 -11.69
N ASP A 146 8.90 15.17 -13.01
CA ASP A 146 7.76 15.19 -13.92
C ASP A 146 7.02 13.86 -13.88
N ARG A 147 7.74 12.74 -13.67
CA ARG A 147 7.11 11.44 -13.34
C ARG A 147 6.33 11.50 -12.02
N CYS A 148 6.88 12.18 -11.01
CA CYS A 148 6.13 12.39 -9.76
C CYS A 148 4.86 13.21 -10.01
N GLN A 149 4.93 14.27 -10.83
CA GLN A 149 3.76 15.05 -11.22
C GLN A 149 2.73 14.22 -11.99
N GLN A 150 3.16 13.41 -12.95
CA GLN A 150 2.29 12.51 -13.71
C GLN A 150 1.62 11.49 -12.80
N LEU A 151 2.36 10.87 -11.88
CA LEU A 151 1.81 9.93 -10.91
C LEU A 151 0.74 10.59 -10.02
N LEU A 152 1.01 11.79 -9.50
CA LEU A 152 0.04 12.52 -8.68
C LEU A 152 -1.21 12.91 -9.51
N ALA A 153 -1.06 13.18 -10.81
CA ALA A 153 -2.20 13.41 -11.71
C ALA A 153 -3.05 12.13 -11.90
N LEU A 154 -2.45 10.95 -11.98
CA LEU A 154 -3.18 9.67 -12.02
C LEU A 154 -3.91 9.38 -10.70
N VAL A 155 -3.31 9.73 -9.57
CA VAL A 155 -3.91 9.53 -8.23
C VAL A 155 -5.12 10.43 -8.01
N ALA A 156 -5.06 11.69 -8.43
CA ALA A 156 -6.08 12.69 -8.13
C ALA A 156 -7.52 12.23 -8.39
N PRO A 157 -7.88 11.72 -9.60
CA PRO A 157 -9.26 11.32 -9.87
C PRO A 157 -9.66 10.00 -9.18
N MET A 158 -8.75 9.31 -8.48
CA MET A 158 -9.11 8.14 -7.67
C MET A 158 -9.65 8.52 -6.30
N LEU A 159 -9.25 9.68 -5.79
CA LEU A 159 -9.64 10.14 -4.46
C LEU A 159 -10.98 10.88 -4.54
N PRO A 160 -11.80 10.83 -3.48
CA PRO A 160 -13.02 11.63 -3.39
C PRO A 160 -12.71 13.12 -3.34
N ASP A 161 -13.55 13.93 -3.98
CA ASP A 161 -13.48 15.38 -3.88
C ASP A 161 -13.79 15.85 -2.45
N GLY A 162 -13.23 16.99 -2.07
CA GLY A 162 -13.50 17.64 -0.78
C GLY A 162 -12.85 17.01 0.45
N VAL A 163 -12.14 15.89 0.31
CA VAL A 163 -11.39 15.28 1.43
C VAL A 163 -9.91 15.68 1.35
N PRO A 164 -9.32 16.23 2.43
CA PRO A 164 -7.90 16.59 2.44
C PRO A 164 -6.99 15.40 2.13
N VAL A 165 -5.91 15.65 1.40
CA VAL A 165 -4.92 14.64 1.02
C VAL A 165 -3.57 15.02 1.63
N VAL A 166 -2.90 14.04 2.26
CA VAL A 166 -1.53 14.17 2.74
C VAL A 166 -0.66 13.18 2.00
N VAL A 167 0.35 13.67 1.27
CA VAL A 167 1.35 12.84 0.60
C VAL A 167 2.55 12.61 1.52
N ILE A 168 2.87 11.35 1.77
CA ILE A 168 3.95 10.92 2.65
C ILE A 168 5.08 10.35 1.80
N GLY A 169 6.24 10.98 1.84
CA GLY A 169 7.44 10.57 1.09
C GLY A 169 8.62 10.29 2.02
N ASP A 170 9.56 9.45 1.59
CA ASP A 170 10.78 9.19 2.33
C ASP A 170 11.81 10.34 2.17
N ARG A 171 13.09 10.07 2.48
CA ARG A 171 14.16 11.07 2.39
C ARG A 171 14.42 11.53 0.96
N ALA A 172 14.23 10.68 -0.05
CA ALA A 172 14.48 11.03 -1.45
C ALA A 172 13.50 12.11 -1.94
N PHE A 173 12.28 12.12 -1.39
CA PHE A 173 11.22 13.10 -1.67
C PHE A 173 11.30 14.36 -0.79
N GLY A 174 12.30 14.46 0.08
CA GLY A 174 12.51 15.57 1.01
C GLY A 174 13.08 16.84 0.37
N CYS A 175 12.48 17.32 -0.73
CA CYS A 175 12.96 18.47 -1.49
C CYS A 175 11.83 19.29 -2.14
N PRO A 176 12.04 20.59 -2.45
CA PRO A 176 11.03 21.44 -3.09
C PRO A 176 10.53 20.95 -4.43
N ALA A 177 11.40 20.31 -5.22
CA ALA A 177 10.99 19.74 -6.50
C ALA A 177 9.83 18.75 -6.35
N PHE A 178 9.75 18.04 -5.22
CA PHE A 178 8.60 17.20 -4.89
C PHE A 178 7.50 17.96 -4.14
N THR A 179 7.85 18.65 -3.04
CA THR A 179 6.84 19.23 -2.13
C THR A 179 6.02 20.33 -2.81
N ASP A 180 6.62 21.11 -3.70
CA ASP A 180 5.92 22.19 -4.42
C ASP A 180 4.90 21.58 -5.42
N ARG A 181 5.19 20.42 -6.02
CA ARG A 181 4.25 19.70 -6.91
C ARG A 181 3.05 19.10 -6.17
N VAL A 182 3.25 18.72 -4.90
CA VAL A 182 2.15 18.28 -4.02
C VAL A 182 1.32 19.49 -3.60
N ALA A 183 1.97 20.57 -3.14
CA ALA A 183 1.30 21.79 -2.71
C ALA A 183 0.49 22.47 -3.82
N ALA A 184 0.99 22.46 -5.07
CA ALA A 184 0.29 22.99 -6.24
C ALA A 184 -1.06 22.31 -6.53
N ARG A 185 -1.31 21.12 -5.96
CA ARG A 185 -2.61 20.42 -6.05
C ARG A 185 -3.56 20.75 -4.90
N GLY A 186 -3.17 21.66 -4.00
CA GLY A 186 -3.87 21.88 -2.74
C GLY A 186 -3.73 20.72 -1.76
N TRP A 187 -2.74 19.83 -1.95
CA TRP A 187 -2.48 18.71 -1.05
C TRP A 187 -1.40 19.06 -0.04
N ASP A 188 -1.50 18.46 1.13
CA ASP A 188 -0.48 18.52 2.17
C ASP A 188 0.62 17.49 1.92
N TRP A 189 1.79 17.71 2.51
CA TRP A 189 2.92 16.79 2.43
C TRP A 189 3.60 16.57 3.78
N LEU A 190 4.18 15.39 3.95
CA LEU A 190 4.98 14.99 5.10
C LEU A 190 6.16 14.14 4.61
N VAL A 191 7.37 14.67 4.69
CA VAL A 191 8.58 14.04 4.14
C VAL A 191 9.69 13.96 5.17
N ARG A 192 10.56 12.96 5.05
CA ARG A 192 11.82 12.95 5.81
C ARG A 192 12.83 13.86 5.10
N ILE A 193 13.59 14.62 5.87
CA ILE A 193 14.64 15.47 5.33
C ILE A 193 16.02 14.96 5.73
N GLN A 194 17.05 15.50 5.07
CA GLN A 194 18.45 15.22 5.40
C GLN A 194 18.89 16.10 6.58
N GLY A 195 19.89 15.67 7.35
CA GLY A 195 20.36 16.40 8.53
C GLY A 195 20.88 17.80 8.21
N GLN A 196 21.55 17.95 7.08
CA GLN A 196 22.09 19.20 6.57
C GLN A 196 21.04 20.16 5.99
N THR A 197 19.77 19.76 5.87
CA THR A 197 18.72 20.66 5.40
C THR A 197 18.60 21.83 6.37
N ARG A 198 18.79 23.05 5.87
CA ARG A 198 18.69 24.28 6.67
C ARG A 198 17.24 24.58 7.02
N PHE A 199 17.01 24.93 8.27
CA PHE A 199 15.74 25.38 8.83
C PHE A 199 15.94 26.73 9.50
N MET A 200 15.11 27.70 9.12
CA MET A 200 15.02 29.01 9.76
C MET A 200 13.75 29.05 10.61
N ALA A 201 13.89 29.13 11.92
CA ALA A 201 12.77 29.23 12.84
C ALA A 201 12.10 30.61 12.77
N ALA A 202 10.92 30.76 13.38
CA ALA A 202 10.17 32.01 13.36
C ALA A 202 10.90 33.19 14.03
N ASN A 203 11.85 32.93 14.92
CA ASN A 203 12.73 33.90 15.55
C ASN A 203 14.00 34.20 14.73
N SER A 204 14.02 33.83 13.45
CA SER A 204 15.16 34.00 12.52
C SER A 204 16.43 33.20 12.88
N ASP A 205 16.34 32.24 13.80
CA ASP A 205 17.42 31.31 14.09
C ASP A 205 17.56 30.27 12.96
N GLU A 206 18.67 30.31 12.24
CA GLU A 206 18.99 29.40 11.14
C GLU A 206 20.01 28.35 11.57
N GLN A 207 19.59 27.08 11.56
CA GLN A 207 20.49 25.96 11.83
C GLN A 207 20.19 24.79 10.88
N SER A 208 21.09 23.80 10.82
CA SER A 208 20.76 22.56 10.13
C SER A 208 19.75 21.74 10.95
N GLY A 209 18.94 20.92 10.30
CA GLY A 209 18.03 20.02 11.02
C GLY A 209 18.74 19.10 12.03
N ARG A 210 20.01 18.75 11.78
CA ARG A 210 20.84 17.99 12.71
C ARG A 210 21.21 18.79 13.97
N ASP A 211 21.52 20.08 13.83
CA ASP A 211 21.90 20.92 14.97
C ASP A 211 20.69 21.18 15.90
N TRP A 212 19.52 21.37 15.30
CA TRP A 212 18.24 21.44 16.01
C TRP A 212 17.92 20.19 16.85
N VAL A 213 18.48 19.03 16.49
CA VAL A 213 18.36 17.77 17.23
C VAL A 213 19.76 17.20 17.46
N HIS A 214 20.58 17.94 18.22
CA HIS A 214 22.01 17.69 18.38
C HIS A 214 22.37 16.42 19.17
N GLN A 215 21.47 15.89 20.01
CA GLN A 215 21.76 14.70 20.81
C GLN A 215 20.54 13.78 21.02
N PRO A 216 20.74 12.49 21.32
CA PRO A 216 19.66 11.58 21.73
C PRO A 216 18.84 12.14 22.89
N GLY A 217 17.52 11.93 22.85
CA GLY A 217 16.56 12.49 23.82
C GLY A 217 15.95 13.81 23.37
N VAL A 218 16.62 14.58 22.50
CA VAL A 218 16.10 15.85 22.00
C VAL A 218 14.89 15.65 21.09
N ARG A 219 13.94 16.56 21.27
CA ARG A 219 12.64 16.60 20.61
C ARG A 219 12.30 18.04 20.25
N ILE A 220 12.04 18.30 18.98
CA ILE A 220 11.58 19.61 18.50
C ILE A 220 10.31 19.51 17.67
N CYS A 221 9.51 20.56 17.72
CA CYS A 221 8.33 20.75 16.88
C CYS A 221 8.18 22.25 16.63
N GLN A 222 8.65 22.72 15.48
CA GLN A 222 8.79 24.14 15.18
C GLN A 222 8.13 24.52 13.86
N ARG A 223 7.64 25.75 13.79
CA ARG A 223 7.23 26.41 12.54
C ARG A 223 8.36 27.30 12.05
N GLY A 224 8.58 27.34 10.74
CA GLY A 224 9.62 28.16 10.15
C GLY A 224 9.67 28.01 8.64
N GLN A 225 10.87 28.07 8.09
CA GLN A 225 11.14 27.93 6.67
C GLN A 225 12.21 26.87 6.41
N LEU A 226 12.08 26.11 5.32
CA LEU A 226 13.03 25.08 4.90
C LEU A 226 13.57 25.34 3.49
N PHE A 227 14.63 24.62 3.14
CA PHE A 227 15.16 24.49 1.77
C PHE A 227 15.93 25.71 1.21
N LYS A 228 16.71 26.40 2.05
CA LYS A 228 17.57 27.55 1.71
C LYS A 228 18.16 27.56 0.29
N LYS A 229 18.81 26.46 -0.12
CA LYS A 229 19.55 26.36 -1.41
C LYS A 229 18.72 26.63 -2.65
N VAL A 230 17.42 26.38 -2.60
CA VAL A 230 16.49 26.48 -3.75
C VAL A 230 15.33 27.43 -3.44
N GLY A 231 15.54 28.32 -2.46
CA GLY A 231 14.54 29.26 -1.98
C GLY A 231 13.78 28.73 -0.76
N TRP A 232 13.62 29.59 0.23
CA TRP A 232 12.90 29.26 1.44
C TRP A 232 11.42 28.93 1.16
N ARG A 233 10.90 27.92 1.88
CA ARG A 233 9.49 27.53 1.85
C ARG A 233 8.92 27.44 3.26
N PRO A 234 7.75 28.05 3.54
CA PRO A 234 7.08 27.89 4.82
C PRO A 234 6.79 26.42 5.11
N ALA A 235 7.27 25.93 6.26
CA ALA A 235 7.16 24.53 6.63
C ALA A 235 7.23 24.34 8.14
N ARG A 236 6.97 23.11 8.58
CA ARG A 236 7.08 22.68 9.97
C ARG A 236 8.18 21.64 10.07
N LEU A 237 9.04 21.78 11.06
CA LEU A 237 10.09 20.83 11.39
C LEU A 237 9.66 20.03 12.63
N VAL A 238 9.59 18.71 12.50
CA VAL A 238 9.42 17.80 13.63
C VAL A 238 10.63 16.89 13.70
N GLY A 239 11.36 17.01 14.80
CA GLY A 239 12.63 16.32 15.02
C GLY A 239 12.57 15.46 16.28
N TYR A 240 13.04 14.24 16.20
CA TYR A 240 13.15 13.35 17.36
C TYR A 240 14.36 12.43 17.24
N TRP A 241 15.24 12.48 18.21
CA TRP A 241 16.31 11.49 18.36
C TRP A 241 15.99 10.55 19.51
N ARG A 242 15.58 9.32 19.17
CA ARG A 242 15.38 8.28 20.18
C ARG A 242 16.72 7.77 20.69
N GLN A 243 16.85 7.58 22.00
CA GLN A 243 18.02 6.93 22.61
C GLN A 243 18.27 5.55 21.98
N GLY A 244 19.54 5.26 21.67
CA GLY A 244 19.96 4.02 21.00
C GLY A 244 19.77 3.99 19.48
N CYS A 245 19.30 5.08 18.85
CA CYS A 245 19.32 5.21 17.39
C CYS A 245 20.55 5.99 16.93
N HIS A 246 21.13 5.60 15.77
CA HIS A 246 22.31 6.25 15.21
C HIS A 246 22.06 7.71 14.77
N ASP A 247 20.91 7.98 14.16
CA ASP A 247 20.56 9.30 13.65
C ASP A 247 19.19 9.78 14.14
N PRO A 248 18.95 11.10 14.20
CA PRO A 248 17.64 11.66 14.44
C PRO A 248 16.66 11.36 13.28
N LEU A 249 15.37 11.29 13.61
CA LEU A 249 14.29 11.40 12.66
C LEU A 249 13.93 12.88 12.49
N LEU A 250 14.16 13.41 11.30
CA LEU A 250 13.81 14.79 10.93
C LEU A 250 12.72 14.76 9.86
N LEU A 251 11.58 15.36 10.17
CA LEU A 251 10.41 15.42 9.31
C LEU A 251 10.10 16.87 8.97
N ALA A 252 9.78 17.11 7.71
CA ALA A 252 9.24 18.37 7.23
C ALA A 252 7.79 18.17 6.81
N SER A 253 6.93 19.16 7.06
CA SER A 253 5.53 19.10 6.64
C SER A 253 4.92 20.47 6.34
N SER A 254 3.91 20.50 5.45
CA SER A 254 2.99 21.62 5.29
C SER A 254 1.95 21.71 6.42
N LEU A 255 1.64 20.57 7.07
CA LEU A 255 0.64 20.45 8.14
C LEU A 255 1.03 21.25 9.39
N ALA A 256 0.04 21.53 10.25
CA ALA A 256 0.28 22.12 11.56
C ALA A 256 1.32 21.34 12.38
N ALA A 257 2.18 22.07 13.10
CA ALA A 257 3.26 21.51 13.89
C ALA A 257 2.66 20.73 15.07
N ARG A 258 2.80 19.40 15.03
CA ARG A 258 2.36 18.52 16.12
C ARG A 258 3.15 17.22 16.15
N TRP A 259 3.31 16.66 17.34
CA TRP A 259 3.93 15.34 17.54
C TRP A 259 3.22 14.20 16.81
N GLY A 260 1.93 14.35 16.53
CA GLY A 260 1.15 13.40 15.73
C GLY A 260 1.73 13.14 14.33
N LEU A 261 2.54 14.06 13.78
CA LEU A 261 3.23 13.87 12.50
C LEU A 261 4.22 12.70 12.54
N VAL A 262 4.86 12.42 13.69
CA VAL A 262 5.72 11.24 13.83
C VAL A 262 4.90 9.94 13.68
N ARG A 263 3.70 9.89 14.27
CA ARG A 263 2.80 8.73 14.14
C ARG A 263 2.28 8.60 12.69
N MET A 264 1.94 9.72 12.05
CA MET A 264 1.54 9.73 10.65
C MET A 264 2.68 9.26 9.73
N TYR A 265 3.91 9.72 9.93
CA TYR A 265 5.05 9.30 9.12
C TYR A 265 5.35 7.80 9.23
N ARG A 266 5.10 7.18 10.40
CA ARG A 266 5.22 5.71 10.56
C ARG A 266 4.32 4.94 9.61
N ASN A 267 3.21 5.53 9.14
CA ASN A 267 2.34 4.89 8.17
C ASN A 267 3.02 4.64 6.82
N ARG A 268 4.10 5.37 6.50
CA ARG A 268 4.91 5.17 5.29
C ARG A 268 5.37 3.72 5.12
N SER A 269 5.69 3.01 6.21
CA SER A 269 6.15 1.61 6.14
C SER A 269 5.11 0.64 5.55
N ALA A 270 3.85 1.06 5.41
CA ALA A 270 2.82 0.27 4.76
C ALA A 270 3.14 -0.03 3.28
N ILE A 271 3.85 0.86 2.58
CA ILE A 271 4.25 0.62 1.18
C ILE A 271 5.36 -0.42 1.09
N GLU A 272 6.26 -0.49 2.07
CA GLU A 272 7.25 -1.56 2.16
C GLU A 272 6.59 -2.92 2.38
N ALA A 273 5.48 -2.95 3.13
CA ALA A 273 4.67 -4.15 3.27
C ALA A 273 3.99 -4.54 1.94
N LEU A 274 3.46 -3.59 1.17
CA LEU A 274 2.93 -3.84 -0.18
C LEU A 274 4.00 -4.48 -1.08
N PHE A 275 5.22 -3.94 -1.10
CA PHE A 275 6.30 -4.53 -1.89
C PHE A 275 6.70 -5.92 -1.41
N ARG A 276 6.67 -6.20 -0.11
CA ARG A 276 6.87 -7.57 0.41
C ARG A 276 5.75 -8.51 -0.02
N ASP A 277 4.51 -8.07 0.03
CA ASP A 277 3.33 -8.83 -0.44
C ASP A 277 3.48 -9.16 -1.94
N TRP A 278 4.03 -8.25 -2.76
CA TRP A 278 4.29 -8.52 -4.19
C TRP A 278 5.48 -9.45 -4.45
N LYS A 279 6.50 -9.44 -3.60
CA LYS A 279 7.67 -10.31 -3.68
C LYS A 279 7.42 -11.67 -3.01
N SER A 280 8.42 -12.20 -2.31
CA SER A 280 8.45 -13.54 -1.72
C SER A 280 7.37 -13.79 -0.66
N SER A 281 6.79 -12.76 -0.03
CA SER A 281 5.75 -12.97 0.99
C SER A 281 4.35 -13.23 0.43
N GLY A 282 4.13 -13.01 -0.87
CA GLY A 282 2.83 -13.20 -1.48
C GLY A 282 2.91 -13.70 -2.91
N TRP A 283 3.20 -12.80 -3.86
CA TRP A 283 2.95 -13.05 -5.28
C TRP A 283 4.17 -13.43 -6.12
N GLN A 284 5.37 -13.46 -5.54
CA GLN A 284 6.59 -13.92 -6.23
C GLN A 284 6.91 -13.10 -7.50
N TRP A 285 6.76 -11.77 -7.46
CA TRP A 285 7.02 -10.89 -8.61
C TRP A 285 8.43 -11.10 -9.19
N GLU A 286 9.44 -11.30 -8.33
CA GLU A 286 10.84 -11.50 -8.73
C GLU A 286 11.06 -12.76 -9.58
N ASP A 287 10.13 -13.73 -9.55
CA ASP A 287 10.22 -14.99 -10.29
C ASP A 287 9.51 -14.94 -11.66
N SER A 288 8.92 -13.80 -12.04
CA SER A 288 8.07 -13.69 -13.25
C SER A 288 8.83 -13.81 -14.59
N GLN A 289 10.15 -13.58 -14.59
CA GLN A 289 11.05 -13.64 -15.76
C GLN A 289 10.61 -12.81 -16.99
N LEU A 290 9.70 -11.84 -16.83
CA LEU A 290 9.24 -11.00 -17.94
C LEU A 290 10.31 -10.00 -18.37
N ARG A 291 10.53 -9.88 -19.68
CA ARG A 291 11.61 -9.06 -20.26
C ARG A 291 11.16 -7.69 -20.80
N THR A 292 9.94 -7.59 -21.32
CA THR A 292 9.46 -6.33 -21.93
C THR A 292 8.80 -5.43 -20.89
N LEU A 293 8.96 -4.11 -21.04
CA LEU A 293 8.34 -3.12 -20.16
C LEU A 293 6.81 -3.23 -20.20
N ALA A 294 6.22 -3.35 -21.39
CA ALA A 294 4.77 -3.48 -21.55
C ALA A 294 4.20 -4.70 -20.79
N ALA A 295 4.87 -5.86 -20.85
CA ALA A 295 4.43 -7.04 -20.11
C ALA A 295 4.57 -6.85 -18.59
N ARG A 296 5.62 -6.14 -18.13
CA ARG A 296 5.79 -5.78 -16.71
C ARG A 296 4.70 -4.85 -16.21
N GLU A 297 4.26 -3.88 -17.01
CA GLU A 297 3.14 -3.01 -16.65
C GLU A 297 1.84 -3.80 -16.45
N ARG A 298 1.52 -4.73 -17.37
CA ARG A 298 0.35 -5.61 -17.21
C ARG A 298 0.51 -6.54 -16.00
N LEU A 299 1.72 -6.99 -15.71
CA LEU A 299 1.99 -7.80 -14.53
C LEU A 299 1.77 -7.01 -13.22
N VAL A 300 2.28 -5.77 -13.13
CA VAL A 300 2.04 -4.90 -11.97
C VAL A 300 0.55 -4.63 -11.79
N LEU A 301 -0.19 -4.48 -12.89
CA LEU A 301 -1.64 -4.37 -12.86
C LEU A 301 -2.31 -5.61 -12.26
N LEU A 302 -1.90 -6.81 -12.69
CA LEU A 302 -2.39 -8.07 -12.12
C LEU A 302 -2.03 -8.22 -10.64
N LEU A 303 -0.80 -7.87 -10.25
CA LEU A 303 -0.36 -7.86 -8.85
C LEU A 303 -1.20 -6.92 -8.00
N ALA A 304 -1.42 -5.69 -8.48
CA ALA A 304 -2.22 -4.69 -7.79
C ALA A 304 -3.67 -5.16 -7.62
N LEU A 305 -4.29 -5.65 -8.69
CA LEU A 305 -5.67 -6.14 -8.69
C LEU A 305 -5.84 -7.34 -7.74
N THR A 306 -4.97 -8.34 -7.84
CA THR A 306 -4.96 -9.52 -6.96
C THR A 306 -4.77 -9.11 -5.50
N THR A 307 -3.91 -8.13 -5.23
CA THR A 307 -3.68 -7.59 -3.87
C THR A 307 -4.93 -6.94 -3.30
N VAL A 308 -5.65 -6.15 -4.09
CA VAL A 308 -6.87 -5.45 -3.67
C VAL A 308 -8.00 -6.44 -3.37
N LEU A 309 -8.22 -7.42 -4.25
CA LEU A 309 -9.24 -8.46 -4.04
C LEU A 309 -8.92 -9.34 -2.83
N THR A 310 -7.65 -9.72 -2.67
CA THR A 310 -7.19 -10.42 -1.46
C THR A 310 -7.49 -9.61 -0.20
N ARG A 311 -7.32 -8.28 -0.23
CA ARG A 311 -7.65 -7.43 0.93
C ARG A 311 -9.14 -7.30 1.20
N CYS A 312 -9.99 -7.34 0.17
CA CYS A 312 -11.43 -7.39 0.38
C CYS A 312 -11.84 -8.68 1.13
N LEU A 313 -11.20 -9.81 0.80
CA LEU A 313 -11.37 -11.05 1.57
C LEU A 313 -10.79 -10.93 2.98
N GLY A 314 -9.68 -10.20 3.13
CA GLY A 314 -9.09 -9.89 4.44
C GLY A 314 -9.99 -9.05 5.33
N GLU A 315 -10.71 -8.08 4.77
CA GLU A 315 -11.75 -7.31 5.45
C GLU A 315 -12.90 -8.21 5.91
N GLU A 316 -13.33 -9.13 5.08
CA GLU A 316 -14.37 -10.08 5.43
C GLU A 316 -13.95 -10.99 6.60
N ALA A 317 -12.74 -11.55 6.54
CA ALA A 317 -12.18 -12.32 7.65
C ALA A 317 -12.01 -11.46 8.91
N ALA A 318 -11.57 -10.22 8.77
CA ALA A 318 -11.44 -9.29 9.89
C ALA A 318 -12.79 -9.04 10.57
N LYS A 319 -13.86 -8.80 9.80
CA LYS A 319 -15.24 -8.66 10.33
C LYS A 319 -15.67 -9.92 11.07
N ALA A 320 -15.43 -11.11 10.51
CA ALA A 320 -15.77 -12.37 11.15
C ALA A 320 -15.00 -12.59 12.46
N VAL A 321 -13.75 -12.13 12.55
CA VAL A 321 -12.96 -12.18 13.79
C VAL A 321 -13.46 -11.18 14.83
N LEU A 322 -13.79 -9.94 14.42
CA LEU A 322 -14.31 -8.91 15.34
C LEU A 322 -15.71 -9.21 15.86
N ALA A 323 -16.50 -10.01 15.13
CA ALA A 323 -17.80 -10.47 15.57
C ALA A 323 -17.74 -11.63 16.58
N GLN A 324 -16.57 -12.24 16.80
CA GLN A 324 -16.42 -13.30 17.80
C GLN A 324 -16.46 -12.71 19.22
N PRO A 325 -16.94 -13.49 20.21
CA PRO A 325 -16.87 -13.08 21.61
C PRO A 325 -15.44 -12.74 22.03
N ARG A 326 -15.30 -11.79 22.95
CA ARG A 326 -13.98 -11.40 23.48
C ARG A 326 -13.27 -12.61 24.08
N GLN A 327 -12.01 -12.81 23.71
CA GLN A 327 -11.21 -13.88 24.30
C GLN A 327 -10.86 -13.52 25.75
N THR A 328 -11.08 -14.47 26.67
CA THR A 328 -10.64 -14.35 28.05
C THR A 328 -9.14 -14.66 28.12
N GLY A 329 -8.28 -13.64 28.14
CA GLY A 329 -6.84 -13.82 28.36
C GLY A 329 -5.98 -12.63 27.95
N GLN A 330 -4.73 -12.59 28.43
CA GLN A 330 -3.77 -11.53 28.11
C GLN A 330 -2.96 -11.76 26.82
N ARG A 331 -3.20 -12.87 26.09
CA ARG A 331 -2.41 -13.25 24.91
C ARG A 331 -2.92 -12.54 23.65
N ARG A 332 -1.99 -12.21 22.75
CA ARG A 332 -2.33 -11.67 21.42
C ARG A 332 -3.26 -12.64 20.68
N PRO A 333 -4.43 -12.19 20.22
CA PRO A 333 -5.28 -13.01 19.36
C PRO A 333 -4.48 -13.52 18.16
N TRP A 334 -4.72 -14.77 17.77
CA TRP A 334 -4.01 -15.40 16.66
C TRP A 334 -4.14 -14.56 15.37
N ALA A 335 -5.35 -14.13 15.06
CA ALA A 335 -5.65 -13.31 13.87
C ALA A 335 -4.92 -11.95 13.87
N ALA A 336 -4.55 -11.41 15.04
CA ALA A 336 -3.78 -10.17 15.13
C ALA A 336 -2.32 -10.36 14.69
N ARG A 337 -1.81 -11.59 14.63
CA ARG A 337 -0.44 -11.93 14.17
C ARG A 337 -0.33 -11.90 12.64
N SER A 338 -1.44 -12.15 11.96
CA SER A 338 -1.54 -12.05 10.50
C SER A 338 -1.82 -10.62 10.06
N SER A 339 -1.30 -10.25 8.90
CA SER A 339 -1.73 -9.03 8.21
C SER A 339 -3.07 -9.22 7.51
N LEU A 340 -3.77 -8.13 7.17
CA LEU A 340 -5.01 -8.22 6.35
C LEU A 340 -4.79 -8.95 5.02
N PHE A 341 -3.59 -8.84 4.44
CA PHE A 341 -3.24 -9.58 3.23
C PHE A 341 -3.20 -11.10 3.47
N GLN A 342 -2.55 -11.55 4.55
CA GLN A 342 -2.49 -12.96 4.92
C GLN A 342 -3.88 -13.50 5.29
N LEU A 343 -4.65 -12.75 6.08
CA LEU A 343 -6.05 -13.10 6.37
C LEU A 343 -6.88 -13.24 5.11
N GLY A 344 -6.67 -12.39 4.10
CA GLY A 344 -7.35 -12.50 2.82
C GLY A 344 -7.05 -13.79 2.07
N ARG A 345 -5.78 -14.22 2.08
CA ARG A 345 -5.37 -15.51 1.50
C ARG A 345 -5.97 -16.68 2.26
N GLU A 346 -5.92 -16.65 3.58
CA GLU A 346 -6.54 -17.67 4.46
C GLU A 346 -8.05 -17.73 4.26
N ARG A 347 -8.72 -16.57 4.11
CA ARG A 347 -10.16 -16.48 3.86
C ARG A 347 -10.53 -17.11 2.54
N MET A 348 -9.79 -16.82 1.47
CA MET A 348 -10.01 -17.45 0.17
C MET A 348 -10.02 -18.98 0.31
N TRP A 349 -8.99 -19.53 0.95
CA TRP A 349 -8.90 -20.98 1.11
C TRP A 349 -9.98 -21.55 2.03
N THR A 350 -10.32 -20.85 3.10
CA THR A 350 -11.43 -21.24 3.98
C THR A 350 -12.74 -21.34 3.21
N ARG A 351 -13.07 -20.36 2.35
CA ARG A 351 -14.25 -20.44 1.48
C ARG A 351 -14.18 -21.66 0.57
N ILE A 352 -13.00 -21.91 -0.01
CA ILE A 352 -12.80 -23.01 -0.94
C ILE A 352 -13.03 -24.36 -0.23
N TRP A 353 -12.36 -24.60 0.90
CA TRP A 353 -12.44 -25.85 1.66
C TRP A 353 -13.80 -26.08 2.29
N ARG A 354 -14.47 -25.02 2.76
CA ARG A 354 -15.81 -25.12 3.36
C ARG A 354 -16.94 -25.07 2.33
N GLY A 355 -16.62 -24.95 1.03
CA GLY A 355 -17.63 -24.86 -0.02
C GLY A 355 -18.51 -23.61 0.09
N GLU A 356 -18.02 -22.52 0.69
CA GLU A 356 -18.83 -21.33 0.93
C GLU A 356 -19.14 -20.58 -0.37
N THR A 357 -20.42 -20.35 -0.62
CA THR A 357 -20.96 -19.64 -1.79
C THR A 357 -21.66 -18.33 -1.40
N THR A 358 -21.44 -17.82 -0.18
CA THR A 358 -22.00 -16.52 0.21
C THR A 358 -21.45 -15.42 -0.73
N PRO A 359 -22.23 -14.37 -1.04
CA PRO A 359 -21.76 -13.27 -1.87
C PRO A 359 -20.55 -12.55 -1.27
N ILE A 360 -19.64 -12.07 -2.12
CA ILE A 360 -18.47 -11.29 -1.71
C ILE A 360 -18.77 -9.83 -2.01
N ALA A 361 -18.72 -8.96 -0.99
CA ALA A 361 -19.10 -7.56 -1.14
C ALA A 361 -18.10 -6.73 -1.97
N TRP A 362 -16.83 -7.15 -2.05
CA TRP A 362 -15.72 -6.40 -2.65
C TRP A 362 -15.64 -4.96 -2.15
N VAL A 363 -15.44 -4.81 -0.84
CA VAL A 363 -15.47 -3.51 -0.16
C VAL A 363 -14.31 -3.35 0.81
N LEU A 364 -13.73 -2.16 0.80
CA LEU A 364 -12.76 -1.64 1.76
C LEU A 364 -13.40 -0.42 2.46
N ALA A 365 -14.20 -0.66 3.50
CA ALA A 365 -15.02 0.36 4.17
C ALA A 365 -14.34 1.04 5.37
N HIS A 366 -13.28 0.44 5.91
CA HIS A 366 -12.73 0.83 7.20
C HIS A 366 -11.46 1.67 7.07
N ALA A 367 -11.49 2.69 6.20
CA ALA A 367 -10.32 3.52 5.89
C ALA A 367 -9.76 4.29 7.10
N ASP A 368 -10.61 4.60 8.09
CA ASP A 368 -10.24 5.27 9.35
C ASP A 368 -9.83 4.33 10.48
N ALA A 369 -10.07 3.02 10.33
CA ALA A 369 -9.71 2.08 11.36
C ALA A 369 -8.18 2.07 11.60
N PRO A 370 -7.74 1.74 12.83
CA PRO A 370 -6.32 1.60 13.11
C PRO A 370 -5.73 0.43 12.33
N THR A 371 -4.46 0.08 12.58
CA THR A 371 -3.91 -1.12 11.97
C THR A 371 -4.73 -2.34 12.39
N TRP A 372 -4.91 -3.31 11.48
CA TRP A 372 -5.68 -4.52 11.81
C TRP A 372 -5.19 -5.20 13.10
N SER A 373 -3.88 -5.32 13.26
CA SER A 373 -3.30 -5.90 14.47
C SER A 373 -3.67 -5.13 15.74
N GLN A 374 -3.78 -3.81 15.66
CA GLN A 374 -4.19 -2.97 16.80
C GLN A 374 -5.68 -3.13 17.07
N GLU A 375 -6.51 -3.09 16.03
CA GLU A 375 -7.96 -3.24 16.16
C GLU A 375 -8.37 -4.60 16.71
N CYS A 376 -7.78 -5.67 16.18
CA CYS A 376 -8.01 -7.03 16.66
C CYS A 376 -7.54 -7.19 18.11
N TRP A 377 -6.43 -6.54 18.48
CA TRP A 377 -5.96 -6.53 19.86
C TRP A 377 -6.94 -5.77 20.76
N ASP A 378 -7.38 -4.57 20.37
CA ASP A 378 -8.28 -3.73 21.16
C ASP A 378 -9.66 -4.40 21.35
N ALA A 379 -10.18 -5.09 20.34
CA ALA A 379 -11.42 -5.85 20.43
C ALA A 379 -11.33 -7.03 21.41
N ALA A 380 -10.14 -7.61 21.60
CA ALA A 380 -9.92 -8.76 22.46
C ALA A 380 -9.42 -8.40 23.88
N ARG A 381 -9.17 -7.12 24.18
CA ARG A 381 -8.69 -6.70 25.51
C ARG A 381 -9.79 -6.87 26.57
N PRO A 382 -9.48 -7.44 27.75
CA PRO A 382 -10.35 -7.34 28.93
C PRO A 382 -10.43 -5.89 29.42
N ASP A 383 -11.61 -5.45 29.86
CA ASP A 383 -11.90 -4.05 30.26
C ASP A 383 -11.00 -3.53 31.41
N ALA A 384 -10.32 -4.41 32.15
CA ALA A 384 -9.49 -4.07 33.32
C ALA A 384 -7.96 -4.00 33.06
N THR A 385 -7.49 -3.93 31.81
CA THR A 385 -6.03 -3.91 31.56
C THR A 385 -5.50 -2.50 31.39
N ALA A 386 -4.69 -2.02 32.35
CA ALA A 386 -3.97 -0.75 32.26
C ALA A 386 -3.22 -0.62 30.91
N LEU A 387 -3.25 0.58 30.33
CA LEU A 387 -2.55 0.91 29.09
C LEU A 387 -1.03 0.82 29.30
N HIS A 388 -0.44 -0.35 29.07
CA HIS A 388 1.01 -0.46 29.01
C HIS A 388 1.50 -0.01 27.64
N MET A 389 2.23 1.11 27.58
CA MET A 389 3.04 1.44 26.41
C MET A 389 4.16 0.42 26.31
N THR A 390 4.15 -0.40 25.25
CA THR A 390 5.28 -1.28 24.97
C THR A 390 6.40 -0.47 24.34
N GLY A 391 7.51 -0.37 25.07
CA GLY A 391 8.78 0.13 24.57
C GLY A 391 9.68 -1.06 24.25
N ARG A 392 10.39 -1.00 23.12
CA ARG A 392 11.44 -1.98 22.81
C ARG A 392 12.74 -1.48 23.43
N VAL A 393 13.26 -2.18 24.44
CA VAL A 393 14.61 -1.96 24.99
C VAL A 393 15.46 -3.17 24.59
N GLY A 394 16.35 -2.99 23.62
CA GLY A 394 17.13 -4.09 23.05
C GLY A 394 16.28 -5.13 22.31
N LYS A 395 16.56 -6.43 22.53
CA LYS A 395 15.83 -7.56 21.91
C LYS A 395 14.55 -7.98 22.65
N ARG A 396 14.24 -7.38 23.82
CA ARG A 396 13.04 -7.72 24.62
C ARG A 396 11.99 -6.61 24.56
N GLU A 397 10.73 -6.99 24.50
CA GLU A 397 9.60 -6.09 24.78
C GLU A 397 9.48 -5.92 26.29
N THR A 398 9.62 -4.69 26.79
CA THR A 398 9.39 -4.38 28.20
C THR A 398 8.12 -3.54 28.34
N ARG A 399 7.25 -3.95 29.26
CA ARG A 399 6.05 -3.20 29.67
C ARG A 399 6.49 -2.12 30.66
N ARG A 400 6.15 -0.85 30.43
CA ARG A 400 6.11 0.18 31.47
C ARG A 400 4.66 0.48 31.83
N ALA A 401 4.36 0.60 33.11
CA ALA A 401 3.11 1.20 33.58
C ALA A 401 3.14 2.71 33.30
N VAL A 402 1.99 3.28 32.98
CA VAL A 402 1.79 4.75 32.96
C VAL A 402 1.62 5.22 34.37
#